data_AF-A0A832D8G4-F1
#
_entry.id   AF-A0A832D8G4-F1
#
_cell.length_a   1.000
_cell.length_b   1.000
_cell.length_c   1.000
_cell.angle_alpha   90.00
_cell.angle_beta   90.00
_cell.angle_gamma   90.00
#
_symmetry.space_group_name_H-M   'P 1'
#
loop_
_entity.id
_entity.type
_entity.pdbx_description
1 polymer ?
#
loop_
_entity_poly.entity_id
_entity_poly.type
_entity_poly.pdbx_seq_one_letter_code
_entity_poly.pdbx_strand_id
1 'polypeptide(L)'
;MVSNWTINFMVQFDAKIIICYIDINYLKTLEYKMFCYCCKKEILRKDPILSGLHSECFIKWFGIKEEFSNIVVRNSYLGKEVFEKINSSFFHGKFRKYSGSLGGKNYILKVQQKDYPELPACEYLCNQIAQLLKIEVPQFYFIRFQNKLDTFVSKNFIQNIPNSSLIHIYHFLGDNSFDCETISQIIENKTNRLNDVEKFIQISLFDSLIGNHDRHGRNLALIQTPFGFQLAPAYDNPSYLAIEIKMLLGAIHEPKGTIATYHTNEPSLSDYVREWKRLKRQRVVEKFKTLVLKSKSRIFQLINDSFMSNKRKKAFAALINRRIEELNE
;
A
#
# COMPACT_ATOMS: atom_id res chain seq x y z
N MET A 1 46.10 -6.03 27.04
CA MET A 1 45.17 -6.81 27.90
C MET A 1 43.77 -6.31 27.62
N VAL A 2 43.00 -7.03 26.79
CA VAL A 2 41.60 -6.66 26.49
C VAL A 2 40.73 -7.40 27.51
N SER A 3 40.11 -6.66 28.42
CA SER A 3 39.18 -7.22 29.42
C SER A 3 37.89 -7.65 28.72
N ASN A 4 37.65 -8.96 28.63
CA ASN A 4 36.36 -9.52 28.21
C ASN A 4 35.34 -9.36 29.34
N TRP A 5 34.27 -8.61 29.09
CA TRP A 5 33.14 -8.52 30.00
C TRP A 5 32.04 -9.47 29.51
N THR A 6 31.57 -10.35 30.39
CA THR A 6 30.46 -11.29 30.13
C THR A 6 29.24 -10.79 30.90
N ILE A 7 28.07 -10.70 30.27
CA ILE A 7 26.81 -10.34 30.94
C ILE A 7 25.95 -11.61 31.05
N ASN A 8 25.56 -11.98 32.26
CA ASN A 8 24.72 -13.13 32.55
C ASN A 8 23.25 -12.70 32.69
N PHE A 9 22.35 -13.34 31.94
CA PHE A 9 20.91 -13.27 32.20
C PHE A 9 20.43 -14.64 32.67
N MET A 10 19.82 -14.69 33.86
CA MET A 10 19.14 -15.88 34.36
C MET A 10 17.66 -15.80 33.96
N VAL A 11 17.18 -16.77 33.19
CA VAL A 11 15.75 -16.97 32.95
C VAL A 11 15.38 -18.32 33.55
N GLN A 12 14.48 -18.30 34.53
CA GLN A 12 14.09 -19.48 35.30
C GLN A 12 12.86 -20.11 34.63
N PHE A 13 13.03 -21.30 34.05
CA PHE A 13 11.95 -22.22 33.73
C PHE A 13 12.22 -23.53 34.48
N ASP A 14 11.16 -24.13 35.00
CA ASP A 14 11.20 -25.32 35.85
C ASP A 14 12.12 -26.41 35.27
N ALA A 15 13.09 -26.81 36.09
CA ALA A 15 13.96 -27.98 35.97
C ALA A 15 14.74 -28.18 34.64
N LYS A 16 15.51 -27.18 34.22
CA LYS A 16 16.87 -27.33 33.63
C LYS A 16 17.48 -25.93 33.42
N ILE A 17 18.53 -25.60 34.18
CA ILE A 17 19.26 -24.34 33.98
C ILE A 17 20.06 -24.47 32.68
N ILE A 18 19.61 -23.80 31.62
CA ILE A 18 20.40 -23.60 30.39
C ILE A 18 21.08 -22.24 30.54
N ILE A 19 22.40 -22.25 30.76
CA ILE A 19 23.22 -21.04 30.70
C ILE A 19 23.60 -20.80 29.24
N CYS A 20 22.93 -19.87 28.58
CA CYS A 20 23.31 -19.41 27.25
C CYS A 20 24.38 -18.32 27.37
N TYR A 21 25.61 -18.64 26.95
CA TYR A 21 26.66 -17.62 26.78
C TYR A 21 26.45 -16.92 25.44
N ILE A 22 26.08 -15.65 25.48
CA ILE A 22 26.05 -14.81 24.27
C ILE A 22 27.35 -14.00 24.26
N ASP A 23 28.24 -14.32 23.32
CA ASP A 23 29.47 -13.55 23.11
C ASP A 23 29.10 -12.15 22.59
N ILE A 24 29.46 -11.11 23.36
CA ILE A 24 29.23 -9.71 23.00
C ILE A 24 30.02 -9.33 21.74
N ASN A 25 31.15 -9.99 21.46
CA ASN A 25 31.86 -9.81 20.19
C ASN A 25 31.10 -10.48 19.03
N TYR A 26 30.44 -11.62 19.26
CA TYR A 26 29.54 -12.24 18.27
C TYR A 26 28.33 -11.33 17.94
N LEU A 27 27.76 -10.67 18.95
CA LEU A 27 26.74 -9.63 18.77
C LEU A 27 27.27 -8.39 18.04
N LYS A 28 28.53 -8.00 18.25
CA LYS A 28 29.19 -6.93 17.48
C LYS A 28 29.51 -7.34 16.04
N THR A 29 29.72 -8.63 15.77
CA THR A 29 29.94 -9.20 14.42
C THR A 29 28.66 -9.57 13.68
N LEU A 30 27.49 -9.51 14.32
CA LEU A 30 26.18 -9.52 13.64
C LEU A 30 26.04 -8.18 12.89
N GLU A 31 26.85 -8.02 11.84
CA GLU A 31 26.81 -6.86 10.98
C GLU A 31 25.42 -6.78 10.37
N TYR A 32 24.69 -5.71 10.72
CA TYR A 32 23.41 -5.41 10.08
C TYR A 32 23.66 -5.18 8.57
N LYS A 33 23.46 -6.23 7.78
CA LYS A 33 23.54 -6.17 6.33
C LYS A 33 22.38 -5.35 5.81
N MET A 34 22.68 -4.15 5.32
CA MET A 34 21.68 -3.28 4.74
C MET A 34 21.58 -3.56 3.24
N PHE A 35 20.37 -3.83 2.73
CA PHE A 35 20.14 -4.02 1.30
C PHE A 35 19.53 -2.77 0.68
N CYS A 36 19.98 -2.41 -0.52
CA CYS A 36 19.39 -1.34 -1.31
C CYS A 36 18.03 -1.78 -1.87
N TYR A 37 16.96 -1.05 -1.57
CA TYR A 37 15.61 -1.39 -2.03
C TYR A 37 15.40 -1.26 -3.53
N CYS A 38 16.27 -0.54 -4.23
CA CYS A 38 16.20 -0.41 -5.69
C CYS A 38 16.84 -1.60 -6.42
N CYS A 39 18.07 -1.97 -6.07
CA CYS A 39 18.81 -3.01 -6.80
C CYS A 39 18.86 -4.35 -6.08
N LYS A 40 18.35 -4.43 -4.85
CA LYS A 40 18.35 -5.63 -3.97
C LYS A 40 19.75 -6.17 -3.66
N LYS A 41 20.81 -5.38 -3.88
CA LYS A 41 22.19 -5.71 -3.52
C LYS A 41 22.54 -5.15 -2.13
N GLU A 42 23.46 -5.83 -1.45
CA GLU A 42 24.04 -5.37 -0.17
C GLU A 42 24.72 -4.00 -0.36
N ILE A 43 24.53 -3.09 0.59
CA ILE A 43 25.20 -1.80 0.68
C ILE A 43 26.38 -1.95 1.63
N LEU A 44 27.60 -1.68 1.15
CA LEU A 44 28.79 -1.76 1.98
C LEU A 44 28.88 -0.52 2.88
N ARG A 45 29.44 -0.67 4.10
CA ARG A 45 29.54 0.44 5.09
C ARG A 45 30.23 1.70 4.56
N LYS A 46 31.15 1.55 3.61
CA LYS A 46 31.91 2.65 3.00
C LYS A 46 31.14 3.41 1.92
N ASP A 47 30.02 2.88 1.46
CA ASP A 47 29.29 3.45 0.33
C ASP A 47 28.44 4.64 0.79
N PRO A 48 28.37 5.74 0.03
CA PRO A 48 27.48 6.85 0.33
C PRO A 48 26.02 6.41 0.20
N ILE A 49 25.29 6.46 1.31
CA ILE A 49 23.89 6.04 1.42
C ILE A 49 22.98 7.27 1.37
N LEU A 50 21.95 7.20 0.53
CA LEU A 50 20.88 8.19 0.49
C LEU A 50 19.54 7.50 0.73
N SER A 51 18.92 7.80 1.86
CA SER A 51 17.64 7.17 2.28
C SER A 51 17.66 5.64 2.19
N GLY A 52 18.73 5.00 2.64
CA GLY A 52 18.88 3.54 2.61
C GLY A 52 19.09 2.93 1.22
N LEU A 53 19.53 3.71 0.23
CA LEU A 53 19.86 3.26 -1.12
C LEU A 53 21.32 3.55 -1.47
N HIS A 54 21.87 2.77 -2.41
CA HIS A 54 23.08 3.19 -3.12
C HIS A 54 22.85 4.55 -3.80
N SER A 55 23.85 5.42 -3.78
CA SER A 55 23.76 6.75 -4.41
C SER A 55 23.29 6.69 -5.87
N GLU A 56 23.80 5.76 -6.68
CA GLU A 56 23.36 5.56 -8.07
C GLU A 56 21.90 5.12 -8.18
N CYS A 57 21.45 4.27 -7.27
CA CYS A 57 20.05 3.83 -7.21
C CYS A 57 19.12 4.98 -6.82
N PHE A 58 19.54 5.83 -5.90
CA PHE A 58 18.81 7.03 -5.53
C PHE A 58 18.67 7.98 -6.72
N ILE A 59 19.78 8.27 -7.41
CA ILE A 59 19.78 9.10 -8.63
C ILE A 59 18.91 8.47 -9.73
N LYS A 60 18.97 7.14 -9.90
CA LYS A 60 18.11 6.43 -10.86
C LYS A 60 16.61 6.64 -10.57
N TRP A 61 16.22 6.67 -9.30
CA TRP A 61 14.82 6.83 -8.91
C TRP A 61 14.33 8.28 -8.91
N PHE A 62 15.16 9.21 -8.43
CA PHE A 62 14.75 10.60 -8.17
C PHE A 62 15.32 11.60 -9.18
N GLY A 63 16.34 11.22 -9.93
CA GLY A 63 17.04 12.06 -10.91
C GLY A 63 18.02 13.05 -10.31
N ILE A 64 18.20 13.06 -8.99
CA ILE A 64 19.03 14.01 -8.25
C ILE A 64 19.75 13.32 -7.10
N LYS A 65 20.76 13.99 -6.54
CA LYS A 65 21.57 13.52 -5.40
C LYS A 65 21.37 14.44 -4.19
N GLU A 66 20.13 14.54 -3.71
CA GLU A 66 19.72 15.38 -2.58
C GLU A 66 18.93 14.56 -1.55
N GLU A 67 18.84 15.03 -0.32
CA GLU A 67 17.93 14.44 0.68
C GLU A 67 16.55 15.11 0.65
N PHE A 68 15.54 14.40 1.18
CA PHE A 68 14.23 14.99 1.36
C PHE A 68 14.30 16.16 2.35
N SER A 69 13.74 17.29 1.96
CA SER A 69 13.63 18.51 2.75
C SER A 69 12.17 18.84 3.07
N ASN A 70 11.93 19.88 3.88
CA ASN A 70 10.59 20.36 4.24
C ASN A 70 9.68 19.24 4.76
N ILE A 71 10.21 18.39 5.65
CA ILE A 71 9.47 17.29 6.23
C ILE A 71 8.43 17.83 7.21
N VAL A 72 7.15 17.68 6.89
CA VAL A 72 6.03 18.13 7.72
C VAL A 72 5.14 16.92 8.06
N VAL A 73 4.77 16.79 9.33
CA VAL A 73 3.80 15.78 9.77
C VAL A 73 2.42 16.14 9.22
N ARG A 74 1.77 15.21 8.52
CA ARG A 74 0.36 15.36 8.19
C ARG A 74 -0.47 14.92 9.39
N ASN A 75 -0.90 15.90 10.18
CA ASN A 75 -1.88 15.68 11.22
C ASN A 75 -3.21 15.23 10.59
N SER A 76 -3.67 14.05 10.96
CA SER A 76 -5.00 13.52 10.60
C SER A 76 -6.13 14.09 11.45
N TYR A 77 -5.90 15.18 12.19
CA TYR A 77 -6.95 15.86 12.96
C TYR A 77 -7.89 16.57 11.99
N LEU A 78 -9.04 15.97 11.72
CA LEU A 78 -10.09 16.58 10.91
C LEU A 78 -11.47 16.36 11.55
N GLY A 79 -12.03 17.46 12.04
CA GLY A 79 -13.45 17.86 12.02
C GLY A 79 -14.52 16.84 12.41
N LYS A 80 -15.24 17.13 13.51
CA LYS A 80 -16.59 16.62 13.76
C LYS A 80 -17.53 17.15 12.66
N GLU A 81 -17.72 16.38 11.59
CA GLU A 81 -18.82 16.58 10.66
C GLU A 81 -19.49 15.24 10.34
N VAL A 82 -20.78 15.33 10.02
CA VAL A 82 -21.89 14.35 10.12
C VAL A 82 -21.71 13.01 9.36
N PHE A 83 -20.58 12.76 8.70
CA PHE A 83 -20.32 11.58 7.86
C PHE A 83 -19.34 10.57 8.48
N GLU A 84 -19.49 10.22 9.76
CA GLU A 84 -18.58 9.30 10.46
C GLU A 84 -18.56 7.87 9.89
N LYS A 85 -19.68 7.37 9.32
CA LYS A 85 -19.77 6.00 8.79
C LYS A 85 -19.09 5.80 7.42
N ILE A 86 -19.01 6.83 6.57
CA ILE A 86 -18.42 6.74 5.21
C ILE A 86 -16.93 7.13 5.24
N ASN A 87 -16.50 7.85 6.28
CA ASN A 87 -15.13 8.36 6.43
C ASN A 87 -14.27 7.57 7.43
N SER A 88 -14.80 6.49 8.01
CA SER A 88 -14.03 5.66 8.94
C SER A 88 -12.93 4.90 8.19
N SER A 89 -11.73 5.46 8.16
CA SER A 89 -10.54 4.70 7.73
C SER A 89 -10.30 3.58 8.74
N PHE A 90 -10.11 2.35 8.28
CA PHE A 90 -9.70 1.23 9.11
C PHE A 90 -8.38 1.52 9.83
N PHE A 91 -7.48 2.30 9.21
CA PHE A 91 -6.22 2.73 9.81
C PHE A 91 -6.37 3.91 10.80
N HIS A 92 -7.60 4.39 11.07
CA HIS A 92 -8.00 5.34 12.13
C HIS A 92 -7.04 6.54 12.34
N GLY A 93 -6.43 7.07 11.27
CA GLY A 93 -5.47 8.17 11.38
C GLY A 93 -4.23 7.89 12.27
N LYS A 94 -4.03 6.63 12.71
CA LYS A 94 -2.92 6.24 13.58
C LYS A 94 -1.60 6.17 12.81
N PHE A 95 -1.71 5.89 11.50
CA PHE A 95 -0.56 5.81 10.62
C PHE A 95 -0.04 7.20 10.24
N ARG A 96 1.12 7.58 10.80
CA ARG A 96 1.75 8.88 10.57
C ARG A 96 2.21 8.99 9.13
N LYS A 97 1.61 9.95 8.42
CA LYS A 97 2.02 10.36 7.08
C LYS A 97 2.84 11.63 7.20
N TYR A 98 3.88 11.76 6.39
CA TYR A 98 4.66 12.99 6.27
C TYR A 98 4.54 13.52 4.85
N SER A 99 4.64 14.83 4.69
CA SER A 99 4.96 15.45 3.41
C SER A 99 6.44 15.81 3.39
N GLY A 100 7.07 15.69 2.23
CA GLY A 100 8.46 16.10 2.02
C GLY A 100 8.66 16.57 0.59
N SER A 101 9.71 17.37 0.38
CA SER A 101 10.08 17.90 -0.92
C SER A 101 11.46 17.37 -1.35
N LEU A 102 11.62 17.09 -2.63
CA LEU A 102 12.89 16.62 -3.21
C LEU A 102 12.96 17.09 -4.68
N GLY A 103 13.98 17.87 -5.04
CA GLY A 103 14.15 18.43 -6.39
C GLY A 103 12.92 19.17 -6.93
N GLY A 104 12.32 20.03 -6.10
CA GLY A 104 11.11 20.78 -6.44
C GLY A 104 9.81 19.95 -6.52
N LYS A 105 9.86 18.64 -6.29
CA LYS A 105 8.69 17.75 -6.28
C LYS A 105 8.25 17.45 -4.84
N ASN A 106 6.95 17.31 -4.63
CA ASN A 106 6.35 16.98 -3.35
C ASN A 106 6.00 15.49 -3.28
N TYR A 107 6.20 14.91 -2.10
CA TYR A 107 6.02 13.50 -1.84
C TYR A 107 5.23 13.29 -0.55
N ILE A 108 4.52 12.16 -0.49
CA ILE A 108 3.86 11.63 0.68
C ILE A 108 4.68 10.44 1.16
N LEU A 109 5.17 10.52 2.39
CA LEU A 109 6.00 9.50 3.02
C LEU A 109 5.17 8.77 4.08
N LYS A 110 5.07 7.46 3.91
CA LYS A 110 4.40 6.53 4.80
C LYS A 110 5.45 5.73 5.56
N VAL A 111 5.83 6.24 6.72
CA VAL A 111 6.98 5.75 7.50
C VAL A 111 6.55 4.62 8.41
N GLN A 112 7.37 3.57 8.50
CA GLN A 112 7.19 2.43 9.39
C GLN A 112 6.90 2.87 10.82
N GLN A 113 5.92 2.20 11.44
CA GLN A 113 5.54 2.38 12.82
C GLN A 113 5.51 1.05 13.54
N LYS A 114 5.65 1.08 14.87
CA LYS A 114 5.63 -0.13 15.71
C LYS A 114 4.34 -0.94 15.56
N ASP A 115 3.20 -0.26 15.46
CA ASP A 115 1.88 -0.92 15.36
C ASP A 115 1.59 -1.46 13.95
N TYR A 116 2.33 -0.97 12.94
CA TYR A 116 2.14 -1.32 11.53
C TYR A 116 3.50 -1.52 10.83
N PRO A 117 4.31 -2.50 11.29
CA PRO A 117 5.72 -2.60 10.91
C PRO A 117 5.92 -2.97 9.44
N GLU A 118 4.99 -3.69 8.83
CA GLU A 118 5.10 -4.16 7.45
C GLU A 118 4.24 -3.35 6.45
N LEU A 119 3.48 -2.34 6.91
CA LEU A 119 2.58 -1.55 6.06
C LEU A 119 3.29 -0.84 4.89
N PRO A 120 4.45 -0.18 5.10
CA PRO A 120 5.20 0.43 4.00
C PRO A 120 5.62 -0.58 2.91
N ALA A 121 6.16 -1.73 3.31
CA ALA A 121 6.60 -2.77 2.39
C ALA A 121 5.42 -3.41 1.64
N CYS A 122 4.31 -3.61 2.34
CA CYS A 122 3.09 -4.16 1.76
C CYS A 122 2.47 -3.21 0.74
N GLU A 123 2.38 -1.92 1.05
CA GLU A 123 1.85 -0.92 0.11
C GLU A 123 2.76 -0.78 -1.12
N TYR A 124 4.08 -0.87 -0.95
CA TYR A 124 5.00 -0.92 -2.09
C TYR A 124 4.69 -2.12 -3.01
N LEU A 125 4.54 -3.33 -2.46
CA LEU A 125 4.15 -4.51 -3.24
C LEU A 125 2.80 -4.34 -3.94
N CYS A 126 1.78 -3.81 -3.24
CA CYS A 126 0.46 -3.59 -3.80
C CYS A 126 0.51 -2.65 -5.02
N ASN A 127 1.31 -1.57 -4.94
CA ASN A 127 1.49 -0.66 -6.07
C ASN A 127 2.31 -1.27 -7.21
N GLN A 128 3.26 -2.18 -6.94
CA GLN A 128 3.94 -2.97 -7.99
C GLN A 128 2.96 -3.90 -8.72
N ILE A 129 2.05 -4.55 -7.98
CA ILE A 129 0.99 -5.38 -8.58
C ILE A 129 0.04 -4.50 -9.40
N ALA A 130 -0.33 -3.31 -8.91
CA ALA A 130 -1.15 -2.36 -9.65
C ALA A 130 -0.53 -1.98 -11.00
N GLN A 131 0.77 -1.63 -11.02
CA GLN A 131 1.50 -1.34 -12.27
C GLN A 131 1.51 -2.52 -13.23
N LEU A 132 1.76 -3.73 -12.72
CA LEU A 132 1.74 -4.96 -13.52
C LEU A 132 0.37 -5.19 -14.17
N LEU A 133 -0.70 -4.87 -13.44
CA LEU A 133 -2.09 -4.95 -13.90
C LEU A 133 -2.56 -3.69 -14.64
N LYS A 134 -1.64 -2.78 -15.00
CA LYS A 134 -1.92 -1.53 -15.74
C LYS A 134 -2.94 -0.62 -15.06
N ILE A 135 -3.05 -0.69 -13.74
CA ILE A 135 -3.84 0.23 -12.94
C ILE A 135 -3.01 1.49 -12.73
N GLU A 136 -3.60 2.63 -13.05
CA GLU A 136 -2.94 3.92 -12.90
C GLU A 136 -2.71 4.21 -11.41
N VAL A 137 -1.45 4.29 -11.01
CA VAL A 137 -1.03 4.65 -9.66
C VAL A 137 0.02 5.76 -9.73
N PRO A 138 0.13 6.65 -8.71
CA PRO A 138 1.17 7.65 -8.67
C PRO A 138 2.57 7.03 -8.70
N GLN A 139 3.58 7.76 -9.15
CA GLN A 139 4.95 7.29 -9.06
C GLN A 139 5.32 7.02 -7.60
N PHE A 140 5.85 5.83 -7.31
CA PHE A 140 6.12 5.37 -5.96
C PHE A 140 7.50 4.72 -5.81
N TYR A 141 7.99 4.69 -4.57
CA TYR A 141 9.31 4.18 -4.20
C TYR A 141 9.30 3.57 -2.81
N PHE A 142 10.37 2.84 -2.49
CA PHE A 142 10.58 2.28 -1.15
C PHE A 142 11.97 2.64 -0.64
N ILE A 143 12.03 3.43 0.44
CA ILE A 143 13.27 3.99 0.98
C ILE A 143 13.38 3.70 2.48
N ARG A 144 14.51 4.08 3.09
CA ARG A 144 14.63 4.22 4.55
C ARG A 144 14.66 5.70 4.93
N PHE A 145 13.59 6.18 5.56
CA PHE A 145 13.57 7.51 6.14
C PHE A 145 14.59 7.60 7.28
N GLN A 146 15.39 8.66 7.28
CA GLN A 146 16.57 8.83 8.17
C GLN A 146 17.52 7.62 8.14
N ASN A 147 17.60 6.92 7.01
CA ASN A 147 18.39 5.69 6.83
C ASN A 147 18.02 4.53 7.79
N LYS A 148 16.88 4.61 8.48
CA LYS A 148 16.50 3.65 9.53
C LYS A 148 15.13 3.03 9.33
N LEU A 149 14.13 3.81 8.94
CA LEU A 149 12.74 3.40 8.98
C LEU A 149 12.21 3.12 7.58
N ASP A 150 11.71 1.92 7.35
CA ASP A 150 11.11 1.53 6.08
C ASP A 150 9.98 2.48 5.71
N THR A 151 10.01 3.02 4.49
CA THR A 151 9.12 4.10 4.10
C THR A 151 8.66 3.92 2.68
N PHE A 152 7.34 3.84 2.50
CA PHE A 152 6.71 3.94 1.20
C PHE A 152 6.62 5.42 0.85
N VAL A 153 7.05 5.75 -0.36
CA VAL A 153 7.03 7.13 -0.87
C VAL A 153 6.14 7.17 -2.09
N SER A 154 5.20 8.10 -2.12
CA SER A 154 4.37 8.37 -3.29
C SER A 154 4.56 9.82 -3.71
N LYS A 155 4.77 10.05 -5.00
CA LYS A 155 4.87 11.40 -5.57
C LYS A 155 3.49 12.04 -5.58
N ASN A 156 3.39 13.30 -5.16
CA ASN A 156 2.15 14.06 -5.26
C ASN A 156 1.82 14.32 -6.74
N PHE A 157 0.88 13.55 -7.27
CA PHE A 157 0.51 13.56 -8.69
C PHE A 157 -0.22 14.84 -9.11
N ILE A 158 -0.87 15.55 -8.18
CA ILE A 158 -1.60 16.81 -8.46
C ILE A 158 -0.64 17.96 -8.76
N GLN A 159 0.56 17.97 -8.17
CA GLN A 159 1.50 19.09 -8.31
C GLN A 159 1.84 19.42 -9.77
N ASN A 160 1.85 18.43 -10.66
CA ASN A 160 2.24 18.62 -12.07
C ASN A 160 1.04 18.95 -12.99
N ILE A 161 -0.15 19.18 -12.43
CA ILE A 161 -1.36 19.49 -13.19
C ILE A 161 -1.75 20.94 -12.83
N PRO A 162 -1.39 21.93 -13.67
CA PRO A 162 -1.68 23.34 -13.41
C PRO A 162 -3.18 23.59 -13.21
N ASN A 163 -3.53 24.48 -12.28
CA ASN A 163 -4.90 24.90 -12.00
C ASN A 163 -5.85 23.72 -11.75
N SER A 164 -5.35 22.67 -11.08
CA SER A 164 -6.15 21.50 -10.73
C SER A 164 -6.42 21.36 -9.25
N SER A 165 -7.50 20.65 -8.93
CA SER A 165 -7.89 20.32 -7.57
C SER A 165 -8.28 18.85 -7.47
N LEU A 166 -7.88 18.19 -6.39
CA LEU A 166 -8.32 16.84 -6.08
C LEU A 166 -9.61 16.91 -5.26
N ILE A 167 -10.70 16.40 -5.81
CA ILE A 167 -12.01 16.39 -5.15
C ILE A 167 -12.39 14.94 -4.85
N HIS A 168 -12.41 14.60 -3.57
CA HIS A 168 -12.75 13.26 -3.10
C HIS A 168 -14.19 12.88 -3.44
N ILE A 169 -14.41 11.60 -3.74
CA ILE A 169 -15.70 11.12 -4.28
C ILE A 169 -16.86 11.38 -3.31
N TYR A 170 -16.60 11.39 -2.00
CA TYR A 170 -17.64 11.63 -0.99
C TYR A 170 -18.33 12.99 -1.13
N HIS A 171 -17.66 14.00 -1.69
CA HIS A 171 -18.28 15.29 -1.97
C HIS A 171 -19.39 15.24 -3.02
N PHE A 172 -19.44 14.17 -3.83
CA PHE A 172 -20.44 13.99 -4.88
C PHE A 172 -21.55 13.02 -4.48
N LEU A 173 -21.45 12.34 -3.34
CA LEU A 173 -22.43 11.33 -2.90
C LEU A 173 -23.74 11.98 -2.44
N GLY A 174 -23.69 13.10 -1.72
CA GLY A 174 -24.86 13.62 -1.01
C GLY A 174 -25.37 12.59 0.00
N ASP A 175 -26.66 12.25 -0.07
CA ASP A 175 -27.29 11.21 0.76
C ASP A 175 -27.25 9.81 0.13
N ASN A 176 -26.64 9.66 -1.05
CA ASN A 176 -26.56 8.37 -1.73
C ASN A 176 -25.57 7.41 -1.07
N SER A 177 -25.75 6.11 -1.31
CA SER A 177 -24.90 5.05 -0.78
C SER A 177 -23.51 5.00 -1.42
N PHE A 178 -22.53 4.54 -0.64
CA PHE A 178 -21.17 4.31 -1.11
C PHE A 178 -21.05 2.91 -1.74
N ASP A 179 -21.62 2.75 -2.93
CA ASP A 179 -21.69 1.48 -3.66
C ASP A 179 -21.16 1.60 -5.11
N CYS A 180 -20.94 0.45 -5.74
CA CYS A 180 -20.44 0.32 -7.11
C CYS A 180 -21.28 1.10 -8.14
N GLU A 181 -22.61 0.98 -8.08
CA GLU A 181 -23.51 1.58 -9.06
C GLU A 181 -23.51 3.10 -8.93
N THR A 182 -23.75 3.61 -7.73
CA THR A 182 -23.76 5.04 -7.41
C THR A 182 -22.44 5.72 -7.80
N ILE A 183 -21.30 5.15 -7.39
CA ILE A 183 -19.99 5.75 -7.69
C ILE A 183 -19.71 5.71 -9.19
N SER A 184 -20.07 4.62 -9.88
CA SER A 184 -19.87 4.53 -11.34
C SER A 184 -20.68 5.60 -12.09
N GLN A 185 -21.91 5.86 -11.68
CA GLN A 185 -22.76 6.91 -12.26
C GLN A 185 -22.22 8.31 -11.97
N ILE A 186 -21.71 8.57 -10.76
CA ILE A 186 -21.05 9.83 -10.43
C ILE A 186 -19.85 10.07 -11.35
N ILE A 187 -18.99 9.05 -11.50
CA ILE A 187 -17.80 9.15 -12.35
C ILE A 187 -18.20 9.39 -13.80
N GLU A 188 -19.17 8.64 -14.32
CA GLU A 188 -19.70 8.80 -15.68
C GLU A 188 -20.23 10.21 -15.92
N ASN A 189 -21.09 10.71 -15.02
CA ASN A 189 -21.72 12.02 -15.13
C ASN A 189 -20.73 13.19 -14.99
N LYS A 190 -19.74 13.07 -14.09
CA LYS A 190 -18.77 14.15 -13.85
C LYS A 190 -17.67 14.21 -14.90
N THR A 191 -17.19 13.06 -15.35
CA THR A 191 -16.05 12.99 -16.28
C THR A 191 -16.50 12.98 -17.75
N ASN A 192 -17.72 12.53 -18.03
CA ASN A 192 -18.21 12.24 -19.39
C ASN A 192 -17.25 11.30 -20.16
N ARG A 193 -16.57 10.39 -19.44
CA ARG A 193 -15.54 9.49 -19.98
C ARG A 193 -15.80 8.05 -19.54
N LEU A 194 -16.26 7.22 -20.48
CA LEU A 194 -16.42 5.77 -20.23
C LEU A 194 -15.13 5.08 -19.75
N ASN A 195 -13.97 5.55 -20.21
CA ASN A 195 -12.68 5.03 -19.77
C ASN A 195 -12.43 5.24 -18.27
N ASP A 196 -12.93 6.32 -17.68
CA ASP A 196 -12.79 6.57 -16.24
C ASP A 196 -13.71 5.64 -15.43
N VAL A 197 -14.87 5.27 -15.97
CA VAL A 197 -15.71 4.20 -15.41
C VAL A 197 -15.00 2.84 -15.49
N GLU A 198 -14.36 2.50 -16.63
CA GLU A 198 -13.58 1.26 -16.75
C GLU A 198 -12.43 1.22 -15.73
N LYS A 199 -11.71 2.33 -15.52
CA LYS A 199 -10.66 2.45 -14.49
C LYS A 199 -11.22 2.20 -13.09
N PHE A 200 -12.37 2.78 -12.75
CA PHE A 200 -13.00 2.55 -11.45
C PHE A 200 -13.37 1.08 -11.22
N ILE A 201 -13.93 0.43 -12.23
CA ILE A 201 -14.23 -1.01 -12.17
C ILE A 201 -12.96 -1.82 -11.89
N GLN A 202 -11.87 -1.53 -12.60
CA GLN A 202 -10.56 -2.16 -12.37
C GLN A 202 -10.04 -1.91 -10.94
N ILE A 203 -10.22 -0.71 -10.40
CA ILE A 203 -9.83 -0.38 -9.01
C ILE A 203 -10.61 -1.24 -8.01
N SER A 204 -11.93 -1.39 -8.16
CA SER A 204 -12.74 -2.20 -7.24
C SER A 204 -12.34 -3.69 -7.25
N LEU A 205 -12.07 -4.25 -8.44
CA LEU A 205 -11.59 -5.63 -8.59
C LEU A 205 -10.18 -5.79 -8.00
N PHE A 206 -9.31 -4.81 -8.22
CA PHE A 206 -7.96 -4.78 -7.66
C PHE A 206 -7.95 -4.69 -6.14
N ASP A 207 -8.79 -3.85 -5.56
CA ASP A 207 -8.89 -3.71 -4.10
C ASP A 207 -9.21 -5.06 -3.46
N SER A 208 -10.18 -5.80 -3.98
CA SER A 208 -10.46 -7.15 -3.48
C SER A 208 -9.33 -8.14 -3.75
N LEU A 209 -8.66 -8.06 -4.92
CA LEU A 209 -7.52 -8.90 -5.26
C LEU A 209 -6.38 -8.77 -4.23
N ILE A 210 -5.98 -7.55 -3.89
CA ILE A 210 -4.89 -7.30 -2.93
C ILE A 210 -5.36 -7.31 -1.46
N GLY A 211 -6.67 -7.39 -1.21
CA GLY A 211 -7.22 -7.35 0.14
C GLY A 211 -7.19 -5.95 0.77
N ASN A 212 -7.44 -4.92 -0.04
CA ASN A 212 -7.61 -3.56 0.42
C ASN A 212 -9.00 -3.38 1.03
N HIS A 213 -9.02 -3.29 2.36
CA HIS A 213 -10.23 -3.05 3.15
C HIS A 213 -10.33 -1.59 3.64
N ASP A 214 -9.71 -0.64 2.93
CA ASP A 214 -9.73 0.78 3.28
C ASP A 214 -10.04 1.71 2.10
N ARG A 215 -10.74 1.21 1.06
CA ARG A 215 -11.20 2.05 -0.05
C ARG A 215 -12.49 2.77 0.36
N HIS A 216 -12.36 3.83 1.15
CA HIS A 216 -13.47 4.69 1.57
C HIS A 216 -13.56 5.98 0.73
N GLY A 217 -14.58 6.81 0.97
CA GLY A 217 -14.89 7.99 0.14
C GLY A 217 -13.80 9.06 0.02
N ARG A 218 -12.75 9.01 0.85
CA ARG A 218 -11.56 9.89 0.74
C ARG A 218 -10.38 9.25 0.01
N ASN A 219 -10.44 7.94 -0.26
CA ASN A 219 -9.41 7.18 -0.99
C ASN A 219 -9.81 6.93 -2.46
N LEU A 220 -10.80 7.68 -2.94
CA LEU A 220 -11.20 7.78 -4.34
C LEU A 220 -11.53 9.24 -4.63
N ALA A 221 -11.11 9.76 -5.79
CA ALA A 221 -11.25 11.18 -6.10
C ALA A 221 -11.27 11.44 -7.61
N LEU A 222 -11.83 12.59 -7.98
CA LEU A 222 -11.70 13.17 -9.30
C LEU A 222 -10.66 14.30 -9.27
N ILE A 223 -9.92 14.45 -10.35
CA ILE A 223 -9.07 15.62 -10.62
C ILE A 223 -9.91 16.60 -11.42
N GLN A 224 -10.22 17.74 -10.84
CA GLN A 224 -10.83 18.87 -11.54
C GLN A 224 -9.74 19.68 -12.23
N THR A 225 -9.95 19.99 -13.51
CA THR A 225 -9.11 20.88 -14.31
C THR A 225 -9.98 21.92 -15.02
N PRO A 226 -9.41 22.96 -15.67
CA PRO A 226 -10.18 23.88 -16.49
C PRO A 226 -10.95 23.21 -17.64
N PHE A 227 -10.54 22.01 -18.05
CA PHE A 227 -11.16 21.25 -19.14
C PHE A 227 -12.19 20.21 -18.67
N GLY A 228 -12.46 20.14 -17.36
CA GLY A 228 -13.40 19.20 -16.76
C GLY A 228 -12.75 18.23 -15.76
N PHE A 229 -13.47 17.15 -15.45
CA PHE A 229 -13.06 16.15 -14.48
C PHE A 229 -12.46 14.91 -15.13
N GLN A 230 -11.53 14.28 -14.42
CA GLN A 230 -11.06 12.93 -14.73
C GLN A 230 -10.87 12.12 -13.45
N LEU A 231 -10.99 10.81 -13.52
CA LEU A 231 -10.70 9.94 -12.37
C LEU A 231 -9.21 10.04 -12.00
N ALA A 232 -8.92 10.25 -10.71
CA ALA A 232 -7.55 10.26 -10.21
C ALA A 232 -6.92 8.85 -10.28
N PRO A 233 -5.58 8.74 -10.38
CA PRO A 233 -4.87 7.49 -10.13
C PRO A 233 -5.29 6.85 -8.80
N ALA A 234 -5.26 5.53 -8.69
CA ALA A 234 -5.48 4.83 -7.43
C ALA A 234 -4.35 5.14 -6.43
N TYR A 235 -4.69 5.76 -5.31
CA TYR A 235 -3.76 6.08 -4.21
C TYR A 235 -4.26 5.46 -2.92
N ASP A 236 -3.37 5.35 -1.92
CA ASP A 236 -3.68 4.67 -0.66
C ASP A 236 -4.14 3.24 -0.92
N ASN A 237 -3.19 2.37 -1.33
CA ASN A 237 -3.45 0.98 -1.74
C ASN A 237 -2.88 -0.02 -0.71
N PRO A 238 -3.23 0.08 0.59
CA PRO A 238 -2.76 -0.88 1.59
C PRO A 238 -3.49 -2.22 1.43
N SER A 239 -2.85 -3.29 1.89
CA SER A 239 -3.54 -4.55 2.17
C SER A 239 -3.72 -4.70 3.67
N TYR A 240 -4.88 -5.22 4.08
CA TYR A 240 -5.16 -5.55 5.47
C TYR A 240 -4.16 -6.56 6.05
N LEU A 241 -3.58 -7.41 5.20
CA LEU A 241 -2.57 -8.39 5.60
C LEU A 241 -1.30 -7.74 6.19
N ALA A 242 -1.10 -6.44 6.02
CA ALA A 242 0.01 -5.71 6.63
C ALA A 242 -0.15 -5.47 8.14
N ILE A 243 -1.35 -5.67 8.70
CA ILE A 243 -1.66 -5.35 10.10
C ILE A 243 -1.35 -6.56 10.99
N GLU A 244 -0.57 -6.35 12.04
CA GLU A 244 -0.27 -7.37 13.05
C GLU A 244 -1.41 -7.47 14.06
N ILE A 245 -2.37 -8.35 13.81
CA ILE A 245 -3.44 -8.61 14.78
C ILE A 245 -2.97 -9.73 15.70
N LYS A 246 -2.42 -9.34 16.86
CA LYS A 246 -1.90 -10.26 17.89
C LYS A 246 -2.93 -11.32 18.35
N MET A 247 -4.22 -11.01 18.28
CA MET A 247 -5.29 -11.92 18.69
C MET A 247 -5.69 -12.98 17.65
N LEU A 248 -5.17 -12.93 16.41
CA LEU A 248 -5.58 -13.80 15.30
C LEU A 248 -4.45 -14.77 14.87
N LEU A 249 -3.67 -15.25 15.84
CA LEU A 249 -2.61 -16.25 15.66
C LEU A 249 -3.15 -17.56 15.03
N GLY A 250 -3.25 -17.60 13.70
CA GLY A 250 -3.51 -18.80 12.92
C GLY A 250 -4.69 -18.76 11.94
N ALA A 251 -5.53 -17.71 11.95
CA ALA A 251 -6.66 -17.63 11.02
C ALA A 251 -6.21 -17.19 9.61
N ILE A 252 -6.81 -17.78 8.58
CA ILE A 252 -6.70 -17.29 7.21
C ILE A 252 -7.49 -15.99 7.12
N HIS A 253 -6.79 -14.88 6.89
CA HIS A 253 -7.42 -13.57 6.74
C HIS A 253 -7.81 -13.32 5.29
N GLU A 254 -9.09 -13.04 5.06
CA GLU A 254 -9.65 -12.78 3.74
C GLU A 254 -10.32 -11.41 3.72
N PRO A 255 -9.52 -10.33 3.80
CA PRO A 255 -10.05 -8.99 3.78
C PRO A 255 -10.92 -8.77 2.55
N LYS A 256 -12.17 -8.37 2.79
CA LYS A 256 -13.17 -8.07 1.77
C LYS A 256 -13.04 -6.61 1.32
N GLY A 257 -13.66 -6.24 0.21
CA GLY A 257 -13.78 -4.86 -0.22
C GLY A 257 -14.69 -4.04 0.69
N THR A 258 -14.67 -2.71 0.51
CA THR A 258 -15.47 -1.74 1.28
C THR A 258 -16.46 -0.94 0.43
N ILE A 259 -16.30 -0.93 -0.90
CA ILE A 259 -17.31 -0.35 -1.79
C ILE A 259 -18.43 -1.38 -1.91
N ALA A 260 -19.63 -1.04 -1.44
CA ALA A 260 -20.76 -1.97 -1.42
C ALA A 260 -21.16 -2.39 -2.85
N THR A 261 -21.72 -3.59 -2.96
CA THR A 261 -22.49 -4.03 -4.13
C THR A 261 -23.98 -3.97 -3.80
N TYR A 262 -24.84 -4.27 -4.77
CA TYR A 262 -26.27 -4.40 -4.51
C TYR A 262 -26.61 -5.43 -3.41
N HIS A 263 -25.79 -6.48 -3.23
CA HIS A 263 -26.09 -7.59 -2.32
C HIS A 263 -25.32 -7.58 -1.00
N THR A 264 -24.17 -6.87 -0.91
CA THR A 264 -23.33 -6.90 0.29
C THR A 264 -22.50 -5.63 0.45
N ASN A 265 -22.33 -5.20 1.70
CA ASN A 265 -21.45 -4.09 2.07
C ASN A 265 -19.98 -4.52 2.27
N GLU A 266 -19.72 -5.83 2.28
CA GLU A 266 -18.37 -6.40 2.37
C GLU A 266 -18.18 -7.42 1.24
N PRO A 267 -17.99 -6.97 0.01
CA PRO A 267 -17.86 -7.88 -1.14
C PRO A 267 -16.52 -8.61 -1.20
N SER A 268 -16.57 -9.89 -1.54
CA SER A 268 -15.45 -10.66 -2.08
C SER A 268 -15.18 -10.29 -3.55
N LEU A 269 -14.20 -10.95 -4.18
CA LEU A 269 -13.91 -10.67 -5.59
C LEU A 269 -15.01 -11.24 -6.50
N SER A 270 -15.61 -12.39 -6.16
CA SER A 270 -16.74 -12.92 -6.92
C SER A 270 -17.99 -12.06 -6.76
N ASP A 271 -18.19 -11.40 -5.61
CA ASP A 271 -19.25 -10.40 -5.43
C ASP A 271 -19.07 -9.21 -6.39
N TYR A 272 -17.85 -8.66 -6.51
CA TYR A 272 -17.59 -7.60 -7.49
C TYR A 272 -17.77 -8.08 -8.93
N VAL A 273 -17.33 -9.30 -9.26
CA VAL A 273 -17.55 -9.89 -10.59
C VAL A 273 -19.05 -9.97 -10.91
N ARG A 274 -19.87 -10.48 -9.98
CA ARG A 274 -21.33 -10.56 -10.13
C ARG A 274 -21.97 -9.19 -10.26
N GLU A 275 -21.52 -8.22 -9.47
CA GLU A 275 -22.03 -6.86 -9.53
C GLU A 275 -21.74 -6.19 -10.88
N TRP A 276 -20.52 -6.30 -11.39
CA TRP A 276 -20.18 -5.74 -12.69
C TRP A 276 -20.82 -6.49 -13.86
N LYS A 277 -21.11 -7.79 -13.70
CA LYS A 277 -21.98 -8.55 -14.62
C LYS A 277 -23.40 -7.98 -14.62
N ARG A 278 -24.01 -7.79 -13.43
CA ARG A 278 -25.35 -7.20 -13.24
C ARG A 278 -25.46 -5.82 -13.91
N LEU A 279 -24.44 -4.99 -13.75
CA LEU A 279 -24.34 -3.66 -14.34
C LEU A 279 -23.92 -3.64 -15.83
N LYS A 280 -23.93 -4.81 -16.50
CA LYS A 280 -23.60 -4.96 -17.93
C LYS A 280 -22.17 -4.50 -18.30
N ARG A 281 -21.22 -4.61 -17.37
CA ARG A 281 -19.78 -4.26 -17.55
C ARG A 281 -18.86 -5.49 -17.66
N GLN A 282 -19.41 -6.64 -18.06
CA GLN A 282 -18.70 -7.92 -18.17
C GLN A 282 -17.39 -7.86 -18.99
N ARG A 283 -17.34 -7.03 -20.04
CA ARG A 283 -16.13 -6.87 -20.87
C ARG A 283 -14.92 -6.37 -20.07
N VAL A 284 -15.13 -5.48 -19.09
CA VAL A 284 -14.05 -4.93 -18.26
C VAL A 284 -13.55 -6.00 -17.28
N VAL A 285 -14.47 -6.77 -16.71
CA VAL A 285 -14.16 -7.91 -15.84
C VAL A 285 -13.31 -8.95 -16.55
N GLU A 286 -13.69 -9.35 -17.77
CA GLU A 286 -12.94 -10.35 -18.54
C GLU A 286 -11.54 -9.86 -18.95
N LYS A 287 -11.40 -8.57 -19.30
CA LYS A 287 -10.09 -7.95 -19.55
C LYS A 287 -9.21 -8.01 -18.30
N PHE A 288 -9.75 -7.65 -17.14
CA PHE A 288 -9.04 -7.68 -15.85
C PHE A 288 -8.61 -9.11 -15.51
N LYS A 289 -9.54 -10.07 -15.55
CA LYS A 289 -9.30 -11.49 -15.33
C LYS A 289 -8.18 -12.02 -16.22
N THR A 290 -8.25 -11.77 -17.53
CA THR A 290 -7.23 -12.18 -18.50
C THR A 290 -5.86 -11.63 -18.13
N LEU A 291 -5.78 -10.36 -17.71
CA LEU A 291 -4.53 -9.72 -17.33
C LEU A 291 -3.95 -10.32 -16.03
N VAL A 292 -4.79 -10.58 -15.03
CA VAL A 292 -4.39 -11.25 -13.78
C VAL A 292 -3.85 -12.64 -14.07
N LEU A 293 -4.56 -13.45 -14.85
CA LEU A 293 -4.13 -14.81 -15.19
C LEU A 293 -2.80 -14.82 -15.96
N LYS A 294 -2.64 -13.94 -16.96
CA LYS A 294 -1.38 -13.78 -17.69
C LYS A 294 -0.23 -13.30 -16.81
N SER A 295 -0.53 -12.52 -15.78
CA SER A 295 0.46 -11.93 -14.88
C SER A 295 0.73 -12.78 -13.63
N LYS A 296 0.03 -13.92 -13.46
CA LYS A 296 0.05 -14.74 -12.23
C LYS A 296 1.47 -15.03 -11.76
N SER A 297 2.31 -15.62 -12.61
CA SER A 297 3.70 -15.96 -12.26
C SER A 297 4.50 -14.75 -11.80
N ARG A 298 4.33 -13.61 -12.46
CA ARG A 298 5.01 -12.36 -12.11
C ARG A 298 4.50 -11.75 -10.81
N ILE A 299 3.20 -11.88 -10.50
CA ILE A 299 2.64 -11.48 -9.20
C ILE A 299 3.29 -12.30 -8.08
N PHE A 300 3.36 -13.63 -8.22
CA PHE A 300 4.01 -14.49 -7.21
C PHE A 300 5.51 -14.18 -7.06
N GLN A 301 6.19 -13.85 -8.15
CA GLN A 301 7.57 -13.38 -8.09
C GLN A 301 7.68 -12.07 -7.31
N LEU A 302 6.81 -11.08 -7.55
CA LEU A 302 6.80 -9.82 -6.79
C LEU A 302 6.57 -10.07 -5.28
N ILE A 303 5.67 -10.98 -4.92
CA ILE A 303 5.42 -11.35 -3.53
C ILE A 303 6.69 -11.95 -2.91
N ASN A 304 7.32 -12.92 -3.58
CA ASN A 304 8.54 -13.57 -3.10
C ASN A 304 9.69 -12.57 -2.93
N ASP A 305 9.80 -11.63 -3.87
CA ASP A 305 10.83 -10.60 -3.92
C ASP A 305 10.57 -9.39 -3.02
N SER A 306 9.39 -9.31 -2.39
CA SER A 306 9.00 -8.18 -1.54
C SER A 306 9.85 -8.10 -0.27
N PHE A 307 9.84 -6.93 0.37
CA PHE A 307 10.54 -6.69 1.63
C PHE A 307 9.73 -7.08 2.88
N MET A 308 8.60 -7.78 2.69
CA MET A 308 7.78 -8.31 3.79
C MET A 308 8.41 -9.57 4.41
N SER A 309 7.97 -9.93 5.61
CA SER A 309 8.35 -11.17 6.29
C SER A 309 7.86 -12.40 5.53
N ASN A 310 8.55 -13.54 5.68
CA ASN A 310 8.13 -14.81 5.05
C ASN A 310 6.70 -15.22 5.45
N LYS A 311 6.29 -14.91 6.68
CA LYS A 311 4.91 -15.12 7.15
C LYS A 311 3.91 -14.33 6.30
N ARG A 312 4.18 -13.03 6.06
CA ARG A 312 3.30 -12.19 5.24
C ARG A 312 3.34 -12.52 3.76
N LYS A 313 4.51 -12.89 3.21
CA LYS A 313 4.60 -13.40 1.84
C LYS A 313 3.69 -14.61 1.62
N LYS A 314 3.71 -15.59 2.54
CA LYS A 314 2.83 -16.76 2.47
C LYS A 314 1.34 -16.39 2.57
N ALA A 315 0.98 -15.52 3.51
CA ALA A 315 -0.40 -15.07 3.67
C ALA A 315 -0.91 -14.32 2.42
N PHE A 316 -0.10 -13.41 1.87
CA PHE A 316 -0.45 -12.65 0.67
C PHE A 316 -0.54 -13.55 -0.57
N ALA A 317 0.36 -14.52 -0.71
CA ALA A 317 0.30 -15.53 -1.77
C ALA A 317 -0.97 -16.39 -1.68
N ALA A 318 -1.37 -16.80 -0.47
CA ALA A 318 -2.62 -17.54 -0.25
C ALA A 318 -3.85 -16.70 -0.63
N LEU A 319 -3.90 -15.43 -0.20
CA LEU A 319 -4.97 -14.50 -0.59
C LEU A 319 -5.06 -14.37 -2.11
N ILE A 320 -3.95 -14.10 -2.81
CA ILE A 320 -3.94 -13.96 -4.28
C ILE A 320 -4.44 -15.23 -4.96
N ASN A 321 -4.02 -16.42 -4.53
CA ASN A 321 -4.52 -17.67 -5.12
C ASN A 321 -6.04 -17.80 -4.97
N ARG A 322 -6.56 -17.57 -3.77
CA ARG A 322 -8.01 -17.61 -3.52
C ARG A 322 -8.76 -16.59 -4.37
N ARG A 323 -8.28 -15.35 -4.44
CA ARG A 323 -8.90 -14.30 -5.27
C ARG A 323 -8.86 -14.67 -6.77
N ILE A 324 -7.81 -15.33 -7.25
CA ILE A 324 -7.76 -15.83 -8.63
C ILE A 324 -8.83 -16.92 -8.88
N GLU A 325 -9.13 -17.76 -7.89
CA GLU A 325 -10.21 -18.74 -7.99
C GLU A 325 -11.58 -18.06 -8.07
N GLU A 326 -11.83 -17.06 -7.23
CA GLU A 326 -13.06 -16.25 -7.22
C GLU A 326 -13.29 -15.49 -8.54
N LEU A 327 -12.24 -15.17 -9.32
CA LEU A 327 -12.38 -14.57 -10.66
C LEU A 327 -12.92 -15.56 -11.72
N ASN A 328 -12.90 -16.86 -11.43
CA ASN A 328 -13.38 -17.88 -12.36
C ASN A 328 -14.88 -18.19 -12.21
N GLU A 329 -15.51 -17.69 -11.15
CA GLU A 329 -16.96 -17.71 -10.91
C GLU A 329 -17.70 -16.66 -11.78
#